data_AF-A0A9E1RMF8-F1
#
_entry.id   AF-A0A9E1RMF8-F1
#
_cell.length_a   1.000
_cell.length_b   1.000
_cell.length_c   1.000
_cell.angle_alpha   90.00
_cell.angle_beta   90.00
_cell.angle_gamma   90.00
#
_symmetry.space_group_name_H-M   'P 1'
#
loop_
_entity.id
_entity.type
_entity.pdbx_description
1 polymer ?
#
loop_
_entity_poly.entity_id
_entity_poly.type
_entity_poly.pdbx_seq_one_letter_code
_entity_poly.pdbx_strand_id
1 'polypeptide(L)'
;MDFSPNADHEAIREGIRRVCADFPDEYWAKKDADHEFPWDFYDKLAEGGWVGMAIPTEYGGGGQGITEASIMLEEIAASGAAMNGCSAVHLSVFGMEPVRKYGSPELAAEVLPRVAAG
;
A
#
# COMPACT_ATOMS: atom_id res chain seq x y z
N MET A 1 12.89 19.04 -17.25
CA MET A 1 12.56 18.14 -16.14
C MET A 1 12.54 18.97 -14.89
N ASP A 2 11.50 18.83 -14.07
CA ASP A 2 11.38 19.48 -12.78
C ASP A 2 11.67 18.44 -11.69
N PHE A 3 12.55 18.77 -10.76
CA PHE A 3 12.97 17.92 -9.64
C PHE A 3 12.73 18.64 -8.31
N SER A 4 11.92 19.68 -8.30
CA SER A 4 11.52 20.36 -7.08
C SER A 4 10.73 19.40 -6.17
N PRO A 5 10.84 19.54 -4.84
CA PRO A 5 10.07 18.73 -3.91
C PRO A 5 8.56 18.86 -4.15
N ASN A 6 7.85 17.74 -4.18
CA ASN A 6 6.40 17.69 -4.24
C ASN A 6 5.83 17.52 -2.82
N ALA A 7 4.95 18.42 -2.40
CA ALA A 7 4.33 18.39 -1.09
C ALA A 7 3.46 17.13 -0.86
N ASP A 8 2.81 16.61 -1.91
CA ASP A 8 2.00 15.40 -1.82
C ASP A 8 2.87 14.17 -1.58
N HIS A 9 4.05 14.13 -2.21
CA HIS A 9 5.04 13.07 -2.02
C HIS A 9 5.55 13.06 -0.58
N GLU A 10 5.86 14.23 -0.01
CA GLU A 10 6.26 14.32 1.40
C GLU A 10 5.13 13.94 2.36
N ALA A 11 3.89 14.31 2.05
CA ALA A 11 2.72 13.92 2.84
C ALA A 11 2.52 12.39 2.87
N ILE A 12 2.73 11.71 1.72
CA ILE A 12 2.73 10.24 1.66
C ILE A 12 3.84 9.68 2.55
N ARG A 13 5.06 10.21 2.46
CA ARG A 13 6.18 9.73 3.26
C ARG A 13 5.90 9.82 4.75
N GLU A 14 5.44 10.99 5.20
CA GLU A 14 5.11 11.21 6.60
C GLU A 14 3.94 10.35 7.07
N GLY A 15 2.90 10.16 6.24
CA GLY A 15 1.77 9.29 6.54
C GLY A 15 2.19 7.84 6.77
N ILE A 16 3.01 7.30 5.87
CA ILE A 16 3.53 5.94 5.97
C ILE A 16 4.50 5.78 7.14
N ARG A 17 5.39 6.76 7.35
CA ARG A 17 6.31 6.76 8.49
C ARG A 17 5.58 6.67 9.83
N ARG A 18 4.45 7.36 9.98
CA ARG A 18 3.61 7.28 11.18
C ARG A 18 3.02 5.90 11.40
N VAL A 19 2.53 5.25 10.33
CA VAL A 19 2.03 3.87 10.43
C VAL A 19 3.17 2.93 10.82
N CYS A 20 4.31 3.02 10.14
CA CYS A 20 5.47 2.16 10.40
C CYS A 20 6.06 2.32 11.81
N ALA A 21 5.91 3.49 12.45
CA ALA A 21 6.40 3.73 13.81
C ALA A 21 5.76 2.81 14.86
N ASP A 22 4.57 2.25 14.58
CA ASP A 22 3.88 1.30 15.46
C ASP A 22 4.43 -0.14 15.32
N PHE A 23 5.30 -0.42 14.34
CA PHE A 23 5.78 -1.75 13.97
C PHE A 23 7.31 -1.84 13.99
N PRO A 24 7.93 -1.91 15.17
CA PRO A 24 9.38 -1.94 15.31
C PRO A 24 9.98 -3.29 14.88
N ASP A 25 11.32 -3.38 14.84
CA ASP A 25 12.05 -4.57 14.42
C ASP A 25 11.63 -5.84 15.18
N GLU A 26 11.28 -5.74 16.46
CA GLU A 26 10.82 -6.88 17.27
C GLU A 26 9.48 -7.45 16.76
N TYR A 27 8.59 -6.61 16.22
CA TYR A 27 7.35 -7.06 15.60
C TYR A 27 7.66 -7.91 14.36
N TRP A 28 8.52 -7.40 13.47
CA TRP A 28 8.89 -8.09 12.24
C TRP A 28 9.65 -9.38 12.51
N ALA A 29 10.59 -9.37 13.46
CA ALA A 29 11.33 -10.57 13.88
C ALA A 29 10.39 -11.65 14.45
N LYS A 30 9.37 -11.25 15.21
CA LYS A 30 8.36 -12.19 15.72
C LYS A 30 7.51 -12.78 14.59
N LYS A 31 7.00 -11.95 13.68
CA LYS A 31 6.18 -12.43 12.54
C LYS A 31 6.95 -13.39 11.65
N ASP A 32 8.24 -13.12 11.42
CA ASP A 32 9.12 -14.01 10.66
C ASP A 32 9.32 -15.35 11.39
N ALA A 33 9.68 -15.33 12.67
CA ALA A 33 9.90 -16.54 13.47
C ALA A 33 8.65 -17.43 13.60
N ASP A 34 7.48 -16.81 13.68
CA ASP A 34 6.19 -17.52 13.81
C ASP A 34 5.57 -17.88 12.45
N HIS A 35 6.19 -17.47 11.33
CA HIS A 35 5.67 -17.64 9.97
C HIS A 35 4.26 -17.05 9.77
N GLU A 36 3.99 -15.89 10.35
CA GLU A 36 2.68 -15.24 10.33
C GLU A 36 2.62 -14.07 9.34
N PHE A 37 1.47 -13.94 8.68
CA PHE A 37 1.18 -12.73 7.92
C PHE A 37 0.99 -11.52 8.89
N PRO A 38 1.52 -10.33 8.56
CA PRO A 38 1.48 -9.17 9.43
C PRO A 38 0.12 -8.45 9.37
N TRP A 39 -0.98 -9.12 9.77
CA TRP A 39 -2.34 -8.58 9.72
C TRP A 39 -2.47 -7.22 10.41
N ASP A 40 -1.86 -7.05 11.59
CA ASP A 40 -1.92 -5.79 12.34
C ASP A 40 -1.39 -4.59 11.51
N PHE A 41 -0.32 -4.82 10.73
CA PHE A 41 0.27 -3.83 9.84
C PHE A 41 -0.58 -3.60 8.59
N TYR A 42 -1.08 -4.69 7.98
CA TYR A 42 -1.96 -4.61 6.81
C TYR A 42 -3.24 -3.83 7.12
N ASP A 43 -3.89 -4.15 8.24
CA ASP A 43 -5.13 -3.51 8.68
C ASP A 43 -4.90 -2.01 8.93
N LYS A 44 -3.76 -1.61 9.52
CA LYS A 44 -3.41 -0.19 9.68
C LYS A 44 -3.21 0.52 8.35
N LEU A 45 -2.61 -0.13 7.36
CA LEU A 45 -2.49 0.43 6.02
C LEU A 45 -3.85 0.53 5.32
N ALA A 46 -4.72 -0.46 5.50
CA ALA A 46 -6.08 -0.47 4.96
C ALA A 46 -6.95 0.65 5.57
N GLU A 47 -6.94 0.80 6.90
CA GLU A 47 -7.61 1.87 7.63
C GLU A 47 -7.18 3.27 7.15
N GLY A 48 -5.90 3.41 6.79
CA GLY A 48 -5.34 4.64 6.22
C GLY A 48 -5.60 4.84 4.72
N GLY A 49 -6.25 3.89 4.04
CA GLY A 49 -6.51 3.92 2.60
C GLY A 49 -5.28 3.66 1.72
N TRP A 50 -4.19 3.19 2.30
CA TRP A 50 -2.91 3.00 1.61
C TRP A 50 -2.92 1.78 0.67
N VAL A 51 -3.67 0.72 1.02
CA VAL A 51 -3.83 -0.47 0.16
C VAL A 51 -4.53 -0.10 -1.15
N GLY A 52 -5.57 0.72 -1.09
CA GLY A 52 -6.29 1.20 -2.26
C GLY A 52 -5.65 2.39 -2.98
N MET A 53 -4.44 2.82 -2.62
CA MET A 53 -3.85 4.10 -3.07
C MET A 53 -3.92 4.28 -4.59
N ALA A 54 -3.53 3.26 -5.36
CA ALA A 54 -3.47 3.32 -6.83
C ALA A 54 -4.75 2.86 -7.52
N ILE A 55 -5.76 2.41 -6.76
CA ILE A 55 -7.05 2.01 -7.32
C ILE A 55 -7.86 3.29 -7.65
N PRO A 56 -8.55 3.36 -8.81
CA PRO A 56 -9.34 4.52 -9.17
C PRO A 56 -10.42 4.86 -8.13
N THR A 57 -10.70 6.16 -7.99
CA THR A 57 -11.68 6.67 -7.03
C THR A 57 -13.11 6.18 -7.28
N GLU A 58 -13.47 5.83 -8.52
CA GLU A 58 -14.77 5.22 -8.86
C GLU A 58 -14.99 3.85 -8.19
N TYR A 59 -13.91 3.17 -7.80
CA TYR A 59 -13.93 1.93 -7.04
C TYR A 59 -13.62 2.12 -5.55
N GLY A 60 -13.59 3.38 -5.06
CA GLY A 60 -13.31 3.67 -3.65
C GLY A 60 -11.81 3.70 -3.27
N GLY A 61 -10.90 3.69 -4.25
CA GLY A 61 -9.47 3.85 -4.02
C GLY A 61 -9.00 5.30 -3.97
N GLY A 62 -7.69 5.49 -3.82
CA GLY A 62 -7.03 6.81 -3.71
C GLY A 62 -6.77 7.52 -5.04
N GLY A 63 -6.84 6.81 -6.16
CA GLY A 63 -6.64 7.35 -7.52
C GLY A 63 -5.24 7.88 -7.81
N GLN A 64 -4.24 7.55 -6.99
CA GLN A 64 -2.85 7.96 -7.18
C GLN A 64 -2.13 7.08 -8.21
N GLY A 65 -0.91 7.46 -8.57
CA GLY A 65 -0.10 6.75 -9.55
C GLY A 65 0.93 5.80 -8.94
N ILE A 66 1.71 5.19 -9.85
CA ILE A 66 2.82 4.29 -9.49
C ILE A 66 3.94 5.04 -8.77
N THR A 67 4.12 6.34 -9.04
CA THR A 67 5.11 7.17 -8.35
C THR A 67 4.80 7.24 -6.85
N GLU A 68 3.56 7.56 -6.50
CA GLU A 68 3.09 7.65 -5.12
C GLU A 68 3.17 6.28 -4.43
N ALA A 69 2.74 5.21 -5.11
CA ALA A 69 2.85 3.86 -4.57
C ALA A 69 4.32 3.43 -4.36
N SER A 70 5.24 3.86 -5.22
CA SER A 70 6.67 3.57 -5.08
C SER A 70 7.26 4.30 -3.87
N ILE A 71 6.84 5.53 -3.61
CA ILE A 71 7.24 6.31 -2.44
C ILE A 71 6.74 5.67 -1.15
N MET A 72 5.48 5.21 -1.14
CA MET A 72 4.95 4.43 -0.01
C MET A 72 5.81 3.20 0.27
N LEU A 73 6.11 2.39 -0.77
CA LEU A 73 6.93 1.19 -0.60
C LEU A 73 8.37 1.50 -0.18
N GLU A 74 8.95 2.61 -0.64
CA GLU A 74 10.27 3.07 -0.22
C GLU A 74 10.32 3.34 1.29
N GLU A 75 9.32 4.06 1.83
CA GLU A 75 9.26 4.36 3.26
C GLU A 75 8.95 3.12 4.11
N ILE A 76 8.08 2.21 3.63
CA ILE A 76 7.86 0.91 4.28
C ILE A 76 9.18 0.15 4.34
N ALA A 77 9.91 0.04 3.23
CA ALA A 77 11.18 -0.67 3.21
C ALA A 77 12.22 -0.05 4.15
N ALA A 78 12.27 1.28 4.21
CA ALA A 78 13.20 2.02 5.08
C ALA A 78 12.89 1.90 6.57
N SER A 79 11.67 1.49 6.94
CA SER A 79 11.23 1.41 8.35
C SER A 79 11.77 0.22 9.15
N GLY A 80 12.45 -0.72 8.51
CA GLY A 80 12.82 -2.03 9.10
C GLY A 80 11.92 -3.17 8.62
N ALA A 81 10.71 -2.86 8.14
CA ALA A 81 9.80 -3.85 7.55
C ALA A 81 10.34 -4.52 6.27
N ALA A 82 11.22 -3.82 5.54
CA ALA A 82 11.88 -4.30 4.32
C ALA A 82 10.89 -4.97 3.33
N MET A 83 11.28 -6.09 2.72
CA MET A 83 10.45 -6.82 1.78
C MET A 83 9.21 -7.44 2.43
N ASN A 84 9.26 -7.77 3.73
CA ASN A 84 8.13 -8.37 4.43
C ASN A 84 6.96 -7.38 4.52
N GLY A 85 7.22 -6.12 4.86
CA GLY A 85 6.20 -5.07 4.82
C GLY A 85 5.71 -4.76 3.39
N CYS A 86 6.63 -4.61 2.43
CA CYS A 86 6.26 -4.29 1.06
C CYS A 86 5.39 -5.38 0.40
N SER A 87 5.69 -6.64 0.64
CA SER A 87 4.97 -7.78 0.06
C SER A 87 3.54 -7.93 0.61
N ALA A 88 3.27 -7.43 1.82
CA ALA A 88 1.93 -7.43 2.39
C ALA A 88 0.95 -6.54 1.61
N VAL A 89 1.42 -5.50 0.92
CA VAL A 89 0.54 -4.51 0.27
C VAL A 89 0.73 -4.32 -1.23
N HIS A 90 1.91 -4.60 -1.82
CA HIS A 90 2.17 -4.22 -3.21
C HIS A 90 1.25 -4.88 -4.25
N LEU A 91 0.62 -6.03 -3.92
CA LEU A 91 -0.23 -6.77 -4.85
C LEU A 91 -1.52 -6.02 -5.15
N SER A 92 -2.01 -5.23 -4.21
CA SER A 92 -3.15 -4.33 -4.43
C SER A 92 -2.85 -3.27 -5.49
N VAL A 93 -1.59 -2.82 -5.56
CA VAL A 93 -1.12 -1.77 -6.49
C VAL A 93 -0.97 -2.30 -7.91
N PHE A 94 -0.11 -3.30 -8.13
CA PHE A 94 0.16 -3.79 -9.50
C PHE A 94 -0.64 -5.04 -9.88
N GLY A 95 -1.00 -5.88 -8.92
CA GLY A 95 -1.69 -7.15 -9.17
C GLY A 95 -3.11 -6.96 -9.70
N MET A 96 -3.71 -5.79 -9.42
CA MET A 96 -5.05 -5.44 -9.88
C MET A 96 -5.09 -4.66 -11.19
N GLU A 97 -3.95 -4.22 -11.73
CA GLU A 97 -3.89 -3.56 -13.04
C GLU A 97 -4.46 -4.40 -14.19
N PRO A 98 -4.23 -5.74 -14.27
CA PRO A 98 -4.87 -6.57 -15.27
C PRO A 98 -6.40 -6.55 -15.19
N VAL A 99 -6.97 -6.59 -13.97
CA VAL A 99 -8.42 -6.52 -13.77
C VAL A 99 -8.96 -5.15 -14.16
N ARG A 100 -8.28 -4.07 -13.75
CA ARG A 100 -8.68 -2.70 -14.09
C ARG A 100 -8.64 -2.44 -15.59
N LYS A 101 -7.63 -2.95 -16.29
CA LYS A 101 -7.38 -2.64 -17.71
C LYS A 101 -8.08 -3.58 -18.68
N TYR A 102 -8.22 -4.86 -18.31
CA TYR A 102 -8.71 -5.90 -19.22
C TYR A 102 -9.84 -6.75 -18.63
N GLY A 103 -10.22 -6.55 -17.37
CA GLY A 103 -11.37 -7.20 -16.77
C GLY A 103 -12.69 -6.72 -17.39
N SER A 104 -13.74 -7.53 -17.26
CA SER A 104 -15.07 -7.08 -17.61
C SER A 104 -15.54 -6.01 -16.61
N PRO A 105 -16.50 -5.15 -16.99
CA PRO A 105 -17.09 -4.17 -16.07
C PRO A 105 -17.60 -4.81 -14.77
N GLU A 106 -18.18 -6.02 -14.87
CA GLU A 106 -18.69 -6.77 -13.73
C GLU A 106 -17.57 -7.22 -12.80
N LEU A 107 -16.47 -7.77 -13.35
CA LEU A 107 -15.31 -8.20 -12.56
C LEU A 107 -14.64 -7.02 -11.85
N ALA A 108 -14.47 -5.90 -12.56
CA ALA A 108 -13.88 -4.69 -12.01
C ALA A 108 -14.74 -4.13 -10.85
N ALA A 109 -16.06 -4.04 -11.05
CA ALA A 109 -16.99 -3.55 -10.05
C ALA A 109 -17.10 -4.47 -8.81
N GLU A 110 -16.90 -5.78 -8.97
CA GLU A 110 -16.91 -6.71 -7.84
C GLU A 110 -15.60 -6.66 -7.03
N VAL A 111 -14.45 -6.69 -7.71
CA VAL A 111 -13.17 -6.96 -7.07
C VAL A 111 -12.45 -5.69 -6.61
N LEU A 112 -12.41 -4.63 -7.43
CA LEU A 112 -11.63 -3.44 -7.13
C LEU A 112 -12.07 -2.73 -5.84
N PRO A 113 -13.38 -2.60 -5.53
CA PRO A 113 -13.80 -2.00 -4.27
C PRO A 113 -13.39 -2.79 -3.04
N ARG A 114 -13.34 -4.13 -3.14
CA ARG A 114 -12.91 -5.00 -2.04
C ARG A 114 -11.41 -4.83 -1.77
N VAL A 115 -10.61 -4.76 -2.84
CA VAL A 115 -9.16 -4.54 -2.69
C VAL A 115 -8.86 -3.13 -2.20
N ALA A 116 -9.62 -2.12 -2.65
CA ALA A 116 -9.44 -0.74 -2.20
C ALA A 116 -9.65 -0.57 -0.70
N ALA A 117 -10.55 -1.36 -0.12
CA ALA A 117 -10.86 -1.34 1.30
C ALA A 117 -9.86 -2.10 2.19
N GLY A 118 -8.93 -2.87 1.60
CA GLY A 118 -8.04 -3.78 2.33
C GLY A 118 -8.64 -5.17 2.50
#